data_AF-A0A8H5PS25-F1
#
_entry.id   AF-A0A8H5PS25-F1
#
_cell.length_a   1.000
_cell.length_b   1.000
_cell.length_c   1.000
_cell.angle_alpha   90.00
_cell.angle_beta   90.00
_cell.angle_gamma   90.00
#
_symmetry.space_group_name_H-M   'P 1'
#
loop_
_entity.id
_entity.type
_entity.pdbx_description
1 polymer ?
#
loop_
_entity_poly.entity_id
_entity_poly.type
_entity_poly.pdbx_seq_one_letter_code
_entity_poly.pdbx_strand_id
1 'polypeptide(L)'
;MALSRRLRALGFRAGYARPPTVHDFRAENQPYSTAQMIKHAGQRDTNTYNNHYMPNNSGTDSQASSFGIEVRSVVNNLFRGLTVARNPHLAQSLPAEKREALHTSLKFLAIEEELMNLRGRESKKSTSRRKQLYEKKQKLADQELRE
;
A
#
# COMPACT_ATOMS: atom_id res chain seq x y z
N MET A 1 9.68 -2.54 -12.07
CA MET A 1 8.57 -3.40 -11.59
C MET A 1 8.40 -3.51 -10.06
N ALA A 2 9.33 -3.03 -9.22
CA ALA A 2 9.21 -3.19 -7.76
C ALA A 2 8.15 -2.29 -7.09
N LEU A 3 7.93 -1.07 -7.62
CA LEU A 3 7.04 -0.07 -7.03
C LEU A 3 5.55 -0.44 -7.17
N SER A 4 5.10 -0.81 -8.38
CA SER A 4 3.69 -1.14 -8.64
C SER A 4 3.20 -2.33 -7.82
N ARG A 5 4.04 -3.37 -7.64
CA ARG A 5 3.73 -4.51 -6.77
C ARG A 5 3.59 -4.11 -5.31
N ARG A 6 4.47 -3.24 -4.80
CA ARG A 6 4.42 -2.74 -3.42
C ARG A 6 3.18 -1.87 -3.19
N LEU A 7 2.85 -1.02 -4.16
CA LEU A 7 1.69 -0.15 -4.09
C LEU A 7 0.37 -0.95 -4.07
N ARG A 8 0.26 -1.97 -4.92
CA ARG A 8 -0.91 -2.87 -4.93
C ARG A 8 -1.09 -3.59 -3.59
N ALA A 9 0.00 -4.12 -3.03
CA ALA A 9 -0.03 -4.76 -1.71
C ALA A 9 -0.42 -3.77 -0.60
N LEU A 10 0.03 -2.51 -0.67
CA LEU A 10 -0.36 -1.47 0.27
C LEU A 10 -1.86 -1.15 0.18
N GLY A 11 -2.42 -1.05 -1.03
CA GLY A 11 -3.85 -0.78 -1.20
C GLY A 11 -4.72 -1.90 -0.63
N PHE A 12 -4.37 -3.17 -0.84
CA PHE A 12 -5.10 -4.28 -0.21
C PHE A 12 -5.00 -4.25 1.32
N ARG A 13 -3.82 -3.92 1.88
CA ARG A 13 -3.66 -3.76 3.34
C ARG A 13 -4.46 -2.60 3.92
N ALA A 14 -4.65 -1.55 3.14
CA ALA A 14 -5.49 -0.41 3.50
C ALA A 14 -7.00 -0.68 3.31
N GLY A 15 -7.38 -1.91 2.91
CA GLY A 15 -8.78 -2.33 2.78
C GLY A 15 -9.43 -2.01 1.43
N TYR A 16 -8.67 -1.55 0.43
CA TYR A 16 -9.22 -1.31 -0.89
C TYR A 16 -9.48 -2.62 -1.63
N ALA A 17 -10.75 -2.85 -2.01
CA ALA A 17 -11.13 -3.98 -2.88
C ALA A 17 -10.45 -3.91 -4.25
N ARG A 18 -10.25 -2.68 -4.77
CA ARG A 18 -9.46 -2.38 -5.97
C ARG A 18 -8.37 -1.37 -5.59
N PRO A 19 -7.12 -1.83 -5.35
CA PRO A 19 -6.02 -0.94 -4.97
C PRO A 19 -5.75 0.16 -6.00
N PRO A 20 -5.54 1.42 -5.56
CA PRO A 20 -5.14 2.49 -6.45
C PRO A 20 -3.76 2.22 -7.07
N THR A 21 -3.64 2.55 -8.35
CA THR A 21 -2.44 2.46 -9.16
C THR A 21 -1.69 3.80 -9.18
N VAL A 22 -0.46 3.79 -9.71
CA VAL A 22 0.34 5.02 -9.89
C VAL A 22 -0.40 6.06 -10.74
N HIS A 23 -1.25 5.63 -11.69
CA HIS A 23 -2.05 6.52 -12.50
C HIS A 23 -3.16 7.19 -11.69
N ASP A 24 -3.80 6.45 -10.79
CA ASP A 24 -4.84 6.99 -9.90
C ASP A 24 -4.28 8.08 -8.97
N PHE A 25 -3.09 7.86 -8.41
CA PHE A 25 -2.40 8.88 -7.61
C PHE A 25 -1.97 10.11 -8.43
N ARG A 26 -1.71 9.94 -9.73
CA ARG A 26 -1.38 11.05 -10.62
C ARG A 26 -2.62 11.82 -11.08
N ALA A 27 -3.78 11.18 -11.08
CA ALA A 27 -5.06 11.78 -11.41
C ALA A 27 -5.68 12.52 -10.20
N GLU A 28 -5.24 12.24 -8.97
CA GLU A 28 -5.70 12.97 -7.79
C GLU A 28 -5.28 14.45 -7.85
N ASN A 29 -6.30 15.31 -7.75
CA ASN A 29 -6.20 16.76 -7.91
C ASN A 29 -5.25 17.39 -6.89
N GLN A 30 -4.21 18.04 -7.40
CA GLN A 30 -3.42 19.02 -6.66
C GLN A 30 -3.90 20.42 -7.08
N PRO A 31 -3.73 21.48 -6.27
CA PRO A 31 -4.17 22.85 -6.59
C PRO A 31 -3.30 23.53 -7.67
N TYR A 32 -2.82 22.78 -8.66
CA TYR A 32 -1.99 23.26 -9.76
C TYR A 32 -2.85 23.54 -10.99
N SER A 33 -2.44 24.52 -11.80
CA SER A 33 -3.07 24.75 -13.09
C SER A 33 -2.80 23.60 -14.05
N THR A 34 -3.67 23.43 -15.06
CA THR A 34 -3.53 22.43 -16.12
C THR A 34 -2.13 22.47 -16.78
N ALA A 35 -1.60 23.67 -17.04
CA ALA A 35 -0.28 23.86 -17.62
C ALA A 35 0.85 23.39 -16.68
N GLN A 36 0.72 23.64 -15.37
CA GLN A 36 1.68 23.15 -14.37
C GLN A 36 1.63 21.63 -14.27
N MET A 37 0.44 21.01 -14.28
CA MET A 37 0.29 19.56 -14.25
C MET A 37 0.89 18.89 -15.48
N ILE A 38 0.65 19.42 -16.68
CA ILE A 38 1.26 18.92 -17.94
C ILE A 38 2.79 19.00 -17.87
N LYS A 39 3.33 20.14 -17.40
CA LYS A 39 4.78 20.34 -17.23
C LYS A 39 5.38 19.36 -16.22
N HIS A 40 4.76 19.20 -15.05
CA HIS A 40 5.22 18.28 -14.00
C HIS A 40 5.10 16.82 -14.41
N ALA A 41 4.06 16.47 -15.18
CA ALA A 41 3.88 15.14 -15.75
C ALA A 41 4.81 14.85 -16.93
N GLY A 42 5.54 15.85 -17.44
CA GLY A 42 6.42 15.72 -18.61
C GLY A 42 5.65 15.48 -19.92
N GLN A 43 4.38 15.88 -19.97
CA GLN A 43 3.52 15.69 -21.14
C GLN A 43 3.73 16.84 -22.13
N ARG A 44 3.65 16.52 -23.42
CA ARG A 44 3.73 17.52 -24.50
C ARG A 44 2.35 17.86 -25.09
N ASP A 45 1.34 17.06 -24.78
CA ASP A 45 0.01 17.13 -25.35
C ASP A 45 -1.06 17.16 -24.25
N THR A 46 -1.99 18.09 -24.37
CA THR A 46 -3.16 18.28 -23.49
C THR A 46 -4.15 17.13 -23.58
N ASN A 47 -4.24 16.40 -24.70
CA ASN A 47 -5.16 15.27 -24.81
C ASN A 47 -4.78 14.12 -23.87
N THR A 48 -3.48 13.87 -23.69
CA THR A 48 -3.00 12.85 -22.76
C THR A 48 -3.40 13.18 -21.32
N TYR A 49 -3.33 14.47 -20.95
CA TYR A 49 -3.81 14.94 -19.66
C TYR A 49 -5.32 14.73 -19.52
N ASN A 50 -6.10 15.25 -20.49
CA ASN A 50 -7.57 15.22 -20.45
C ASN A 50 -8.15 13.80 -20.34
N ASN A 51 -7.55 12.83 -21.03
CA ASN A 51 -8.10 11.47 -21.09
C ASN A 51 -7.66 10.55 -19.94
N HIS A 52 -6.52 10.83 -19.30
CA HIS A 52 -5.91 9.87 -18.36
C HIS A 52 -5.57 10.45 -16.98
N TYR A 53 -5.45 11.77 -16.86
CA TYR A 53 -4.96 12.42 -15.65
C TYR A 53 -5.87 13.55 -15.17
N MET A 54 -6.81 14.00 -16.01
CA MET A 54 -7.87 14.89 -15.56
C MET A 54 -8.82 14.07 -14.68
N PRO A 55 -9.00 14.44 -13.41
CA PRO A 55 -9.98 13.79 -12.56
C PRO A 55 -11.37 13.93 -13.19
N ASN A 56 -12.16 12.85 -13.17
CA ASN A 56 -13.58 12.89 -13.59
C ASN A 56 -14.43 13.87 -12.75
N ASN A 57 -13.89 14.32 -11.63
CA ASN A 57 -14.47 15.23 -10.66
C ASN A 57 -13.64 16.51 -10.53
N SER A 58 -13.16 17.08 -11.65
CA SER A 58 -12.27 18.25 -11.71
C SER A 58 -12.84 19.50 -11.00
N GLY A 59 -12.63 19.55 -9.68
CA GLY A 59 -13.10 20.62 -8.81
C GLY A 59 -14.51 20.44 -8.26
N THR A 60 -15.17 19.30 -8.51
CA THR A 60 -16.54 19.03 -8.06
C THR A 60 -16.56 17.74 -7.26
N ASP A 61 -16.37 17.83 -5.95
CA ASP A 61 -16.84 16.73 -5.09
C ASP A 61 -18.36 16.67 -5.28
N SER A 62 -18.87 15.61 -5.92
CA SER A 62 -20.30 15.49 -6.24
C SER A 62 -21.17 15.55 -4.99
N GLN A 63 -20.62 15.19 -3.82
CA GLN A 63 -21.30 15.37 -2.54
C GLN A 63 -21.25 16.83 -2.11
N ALA A 64 -20.07 17.47 -2.11
CA ALA A 64 -19.93 18.86 -1.69
C ALA A 64 -20.70 19.84 -2.60
N SER A 65 -20.78 19.60 -3.91
CA SER A 65 -21.57 20.40 -4.85
C SER A 65 -23.08 20.22 -4.65
N SER A 66 -23.52 19.03 -4.23
CA SER A 66 -24.93 18.75 -3.95
C SER A 66 -25.39 19.32 -2.61
N PHE A 67 -24.48 19.45 -1.64
CA PHE A 67 -24.78 19.95 -0.29
C PHE A 67 -24.28 21.38 0.00
N GLY A 68 -23.62 22.05 -0.95
CA GLY A 68 -23.11 23.41 -0.79
C GLY A 68 -21.98 23.54 0.23
N ILE A 69 -21.20 22.47 0.45
CA ILE A 69 -20.14 22.41 1.46
C ILE A 69 -18.78 22.69 0.80
N GLU A 70 -17.86 23.29 1.54
CA GLU A 70 -16.50 23.55 1.07
C GLU A 70 -15.75 22.24 0.73
N VAL A 71 -15.10 22.21 -0.43
CA VAL A 71 -14.32 21.05 -0.90
C VAL A 71 -13.16 20.81 0.06
N ARG A 72 -13.05 19.59 0.61
CA ARG A 72 -11.91 19.23 1.46
C ARG A 72 -10.60 19.29 0.67
N SER A 73 -9.79 20.31 0.92
CA SER A 73 -8.47 20.53 0.31
C SER A 73 -7.33 19.77 1.00
N VAL A 74 -7.58 19.18 2.18
CA VAL A 74 -6.56 18.51 3.00
C VAL A 74 -6.39 17.05 2.58
N VAL A 75 -5.99 16.83 1.32
CA VAL A 75 -5.64 15.51 0.78
C VAL A 75 -4.34 14.98 1.42
N ASN A 76 -3.48 15.88 1.93
CA ASN A 76 -2.19 15.52 2.53
C ASN A 76 -2.27 14.66 3.80
N ASN A 77 -3.40 14.60 4.50
CA ASN A 77 -3.54 13.71 5.66
C ASN A 77 -3.58 12.22 5.26
N LEU A 78 -4.00 11.89 4.03
CA LEU A 78 -3.90 10.51 3.51
C LEU A 78 -2.44 10.09 3.26
N PHE A 79 -1.59 11.03 2.82
CA PHE A 79 -0.18 10.75 2.52
C PHE A 79 0.72 10.73 3.75
N ARG A 80 0.25 11.18 4.91
CA ARG A 80 1.00 11.10 6.17
C ARG A 80 1.40 9.67 6.53
N GLY A 81 0.57 8.69 6.12
CA GLY A 81 0.91 7.26 6.22
C GLY A 81 2.08 6.81 5.35
N LEU A 82 2.41 7.51 4.26
CA LEU A 82 3.58 7.24 3.40
C LEU A 82 4.89 7.71 4.03
N THR A 83 4.85 8.72 4.91
CA THR A 83 6.04 9.21 5.63
C THR A 83 6.38 8.37 6.86
N VAL A 84 5.47 7.50 7.32
CA VAL A 84 5.76 6.55 8.39
C VAL A 84 6.72 5.50 7.84
N ALA A 85 7.94 5.46 8.39
CA ALA A 85 8.90 4.42 8.08
C ALA A 85 8.24 3.05 8.28
N ARG A 86 8.25 2.20 7.25
CA ARG A 86 7.70 0.84 7.30
C ARG A 86 8.34 0.12 8.48
N ASN A 87 7.59 -0.08 9.56
CA ASN A 87 8.05 -0.94 10.63
C ASN A 87 7.81 -2.41 10.21
N PRO A 88 8.85 -3.21 9.95
CA PRO A 88 8.70 -4.58 9.49
C PRO A 88 8.08 -5.52 10.55
N HIS A 89 8.03 -5.07 11.81
CA HIS A 89 7.37 -5.76 12.92
C HIS A 89 5.91 -5.33 13.12
N LEU A 90 5.50 -4.18 12.60
CA LEU A 90 4.08 -3.82 12.49
C LEU A 90 3.56 -4.39 11.17
N ALA A 91 2.88 -5.54 11.27
CA ALA A 91 2.09 -6.05 10.17
C ALA A 91 1.00 -5.03 9.86
N GLN A 92 1.16 -4.26 8.78
CA GLN A 92 -0.01 -3.71 8.09
C GLN A 92 -0.86 -4.91 7.69
N SER A 93 -1.92 -5.11 8.46
CA SER A 93 -2.54 -6.40 8.73
C SER A 93 -3.08 -7.03 7.46
N LEU A 94 -2.94 -8.35 7.34
CA LEU A 94 -3.94 -9.11 6.58
C LEU A 94 -5.31 -8.85 7.21
N PRO A 95 -6.41 -8.86 6.43
CA PRO A 95 -7.76 -8.93 6.98
C PRO A 95 -7.83 -10.01 8.07
N ALA A 96 -8.61 -9.76 9.13
CA ALA A 96 -8.61 -10.60 10.33
C ALA A 96 -8.83 -12.10 10.00
N GLU A 97 -9.76 -12.39 9.09
CA GLU A 97 -10.06 -13.74 8.59
C GLU A 97 -8.84 -14.41 7.96
N LYS A 98 -8.19 -13.75 6.99
CA LYS A 98 -6.97 -14.27 6.34
C LYS A 98 -5.81 -14.42 7.33
N ARG A 99 -5.76 -13.55 8.34
CA ARG A 99 -4.76 -13.64 9.41
C ARG A 99 -4.98 -14.91 10.21
N GLU A 100 -6.21 -15.18 10.64
CA GLU A 100 -6.55 -16.38 11.42
C GLU A 100 -6.32 -17.67 10.63
N ALA A 101 -6.71 -17.70 9.35
CA ALA A 101 -6.44 -18.80 8.45
C ALA A 101 -4.91 -19.07 8.31
N LEU A 102 -4.11 -18.02 8.14
CA LEU A 102 -2.66 -18.13 8.07
C LEU A 102 -2.06 -18.63 9.38
N HIS A 103 -2.51 -18.12 10.53
CA HIS A 103 -2.03 -18.55 11.85
C HIS A 103 -2.36 -20.01 12.17
N THR A 104 -3.47 -20.52 11.64
CA THR A 104 -3.90 -21.92 11.80
C THR A 104 -3.20 -22.86 10.81
N SER A 105 -2.55 -22.32 9.77
CA SER A 105 -1.83 -23.11 8.78
C SER A 105 -0.65 -23.87 9.38
N LEU A 106 -0.56 -25.17 9.08
CA LEU A 106 0.54 -26.04 9.52
C LEU A 106 1.93 -25.48 9.15
N LYS A 107 2.04 -24.85 7.98
CA LYS A 107 3.30 -24.24 7.52
C LYS A 107 3.74 -23.07 8.41
N PHE A 108 2.77 -22.28 8.88
CA PHE A 108 3.03 -21.12 9.72
C PHE A 108 3.36 -21.54 11.15
N LEU A 109 2.62 -22.52 11.69
CA LEU A 109 2.88 -23.11 13.00
C LEU A 109 4.28 -23.75 13.09
N ALA A 110 4.70 -24.49 12.06
CA ALA A 110 6.04 -25.08 12.02
C ALA A 110 7.16 -24.01 12.06
N ILE A 111 6.94 -22.86 11.40
CA ILE A 111 7.90 -21.75 11.42
C ILE A 111 7.93 -21.08 12.81
N GLU A 112 6.78 -20.89 13.44
CA GLU A 112 6.67 -20.35 14.81
C GLU A 112 7.39 -21.25 15.81
N GLU A 113 7.19 -22.56 15.74
CA GLU A 113 7.85 -23.53 16.59
C GLU A 113 9.37 -23.53 16.40
N GLU A 114 9.84 -23.48 15.15
CA GLU A 114 11.27 -23.41 14.85
C GLU A 114 11.90 -22.09 15.37
N LEU A 115 11.16 -20.97 15.29
CA LEU A 115 11.59 -19.69 15.86
C LEU A 115 11.67 -19.75 17.40
N MET A 116 10.72 -20.39 18.06
CA MET A 116 10.72 -20.59 19.51
C MET A 116 11.92 -21.45 19.95
N ASN A 117 12.23 -22.52 19.22
CA ASN A 117 13.38 -23.38 19.49
C ASN A 117 14.73 -22.68 19.31
N LEU A 118 14.78 -21.63 18.49
CA LEU A 118 15.97 -20.81 18.24
C LEU A 118 16.08 -19.60 19.19
N ARG A 119 15.10 -19.39 20.08
CA ARG A 119 15.09 -18.29 21.04
C ARG A 119 16.24 -18.44 22.04
N GLY A 120 16.92 -17.34 22.34
CA GLY A 120 18.06 -17.31 23.27
C GLY A 120 19.38 -17.89 22.74
N ARG A 121 19.40 -18.51 21.55
CA ARG A 121 20.65 -18.99 20.93
C ARG A 121 21.28 -17.87 20.12
N GLU A 122 22.51 -17.45 20.42
CA GLU A 122 23.15 -16.30 19.74
C GLU A 122 24.24 -16.66 18.70
N SER A 123 24.36 -17.93 18.33
CA SER A 123 25.33 -18.35 17.33
C SER A 123 25.05 -17.71 15.95
N LYS A 124 26.10 -17.43 15.16
CA LYS A 124 25.96 -16.90 13.78
C LYS A 124 25.04 -17.76 12.90
N LYS A 125 25.02 -19.08 13.12
CA LYS A 125 24.11 -20.00 12.43
C LYS A 125 22.64 -19.78 12.85
N SER A 126 22.39 -19.62 14.15
CA SER A 126 21.05 -19.38 14.69
C SER A 126 20.47 -18.02 14.27
N THR A 127 21.27 -16.97 14.20
CA THR A 127 20.83 -15.64 13.73
C THR A 127 20.51 -15.64 12.24
N SER A 128 21.36 -16.27 11.42
CA SER A 128 21.11 -16.47 9.99
C SER A 128 19.82 -17.29 9.75
N ARG A 129 19.64 -18.38 10.50
CA ARG A 129 18.42 -19.21 10.40
C ARG A 129 17.17 -18.44 10.81
N ARG A 130 17.21 -17.68 11.90
CA ARG A 130 16.09 -16.81 12.32
C ARG A 130 15.72 -15.82 11.22
N LYS A 131 16.70 -15.18 10.58
CA LYS A 131 16.45 -14.29 9.44
C LYS A 131 15.73 -15.00 8.29
N GLN A 132 16.18 -16.20 7.90
CA GLN A 132 15.53 -16.99 6.86
C GLN A 132 14.08 -17.37 7.22
N LEU A 133 13.82 -17.71 8.48
CA LEU A 133 12.47 -18.03 8.95
C LEU A 133 11.55 -16.81 8.92
N TYR A 134 12.03 -15.63 9.34
CA TYR A 134 11.28 -14.39 9.20
C TYR A 134 11.00 -14.03 7.74
N GLU A 135 11.95 -14.24 6.83
CA GLU A 135 11.75 -14.04 5.39
C GLU A 135 10.70 -15.01 4.82
N LYS A 136 10.71 -16.29 5.23
CA LYS A 136 9.69 -17.27 4.84
C LYS A 136 8.31 -16.88 5.38
N LYS A 137 8.23 -16.47 6.64
CA LYS A 137 6.99 -15.98 7.27
C LYS A 137 6.41 -14.78 6.52
N GLN A 138 7.26 -13.83 6.14
CA GLN A 138 6.85 -12.68 5.32
C GLN A 138 6.36 -13.09 3.93
N LYS A 139 7.02 -14.05 3.27
CA LYS A 139 6.59 -14.55 1.95
C LYS A 139 5.21 -15.19 1.99
N LEU A 140 4.90 -15.98 3.03
CA LEU A 140 3.57 -16.57 3.22
C LEU A 140 2.50 -15.48 3.39
N ALA A 141 2.77 -14.49 4.25
CA ALA A 141 1.84 -13.37 4.43
C ALA A 141 1.65 -12.53 3.15
N ASP A 142 2.70 -12.35 2.34
CA ASP A 142 2.61 -11.65 1.06
C ASP A 142 1.88 -12.46 -0.04
N GLN A 143 1.81 -13.80 0.07
CA GLN A 143 1.03 -14.65 -0.84
C GLN A 143 -0.48 -14.49 -0.57
N GLU A 144 -0.89 -14.60 0.68
CA GLU A 144 -2.30 -14.39 1.12
C GLU A 144 -2.85 -13.01 0.74
N LEU A 145 -1.97 -12.03 0.57
CA LEU A 145 -2.29 -10.66 0.18
C LEU A 145 -2.54 -10.49 -1.32
N ARG A 146 -2.13 -11.46 -2.15
CA ARG A 146 -2.25 -11.39 -3.62
C ARG A 146 -3.44 -12.14 -4.17
N GLU A 147 -3.91 -13.14 -3.42
CA GLU A 147 -5.14 -13.89 -3.65
C GLU A 147 -6.36 -13.09 -3.20
#